data_AF-A0A0B7BMY7-F1
#
_entry.id   AF-A0A0B7BMY7-F1
#
_cell.length_a   1.000
_cell.length_b   1.000
_cell.length_c   1.000
_cell.angle_alpha   90.00
_cell.angle_beta   90.00
_cell.angle_gamma   90.00
#
_symmetry.space_group_name_H-M   'P 1'
#
loop_
_entity.id
_entity.type
_entity.pdbx_description
1 polymer ?
#
loop_
_entity_poly.entity_id
_entity_poly.type
_entity_poly.pdbx_seq_one_letter_code
_entity_poly.pdbx_strand_id
1 'polypeptide(L)'
;MLLSIPSKVLTRVILDRMKDAIDQRLRDEQAGFRKDRSCNDQIATLRIIVEQTMEWQAPLYVCFVDFEKAFDSIDRKSMWNFLRNCGG
;
A
#
# COMPACT_ATOMS: atom_id res chain seq x y z
N MET A 1 -18.53 -0.16 -6.60
CA MET A 1 -19.23 0.91 -7.34
C MET A 1 -18.31 1.44 -8.42
N LEU A 2 -18.73 1.42 -9.70
CA LEU A 2 -17.91 1.93 -10.81
C LEU A 2 -18.12 3.44 -10.93
N LEU A 3 -17.03 4.21 -10.95
CA LEU A 3 -17.09 5.66 -11.14
C LEU A 3 -17.56 6.03 -12.55
N SER A 4 -18.27 7.15 -12.68
CA SER A 4 -18.60 7.75 -13.98
C SER A 4 -17.33 8.14 -14.74
N ILE A 5 -17.39 8.28 -16.07
CA ILE A 5 -16.23 8.68 -16.88
C ILE A 5 -15.65 10.02 -16.39
N PRO A 6 -16.45 11.10 -16.22
CA PRO A 6 -15.93 12.36 -15.67
C PRO A 6 -15.27 12.18 -14.29
N SER A 7 -15.86 11.37 -13.42
CA SER A 7 -15.29 11.09 -12.09
C SER A 7 -13.93 10.38 -12.17
N LYS A 8 -13.78 9.39 -13.06
CA LYS A 8 -12.48 8.71 -13.27
C LYS A 8 -11.41 9.68 -13.75
N VAL A 9 -11.75 10.56 -14.68
CA VAL A 9 -10.82 11.60 -15.18
C VAL A 9 -10.39 12.52 -14.04
N LEU A 10 -11.34 13.01 -13.24
CA LEU A 10 -11.03 13.85 -12.09
C LEU A 10 -10.14 13.13 -11.06
N THR A 11 -10.47 11.89 -10.69
CA THR A 11 -9.66 11.09 -9.76
C THR A 11 -8.25 10.88 -10.30
N ARG A 12 -8.08 10.68 -11.61
CA ARG A 12 -6.76 10.53 -12.22
C ARG A 12 -5.95 11.81 -12.12
N VAL A 13 -6.54 12.97 -12.40
CA VAL A 13 -5.87 14.28 -12.27
C VAL A 13 -5.41 14.52 -10.83
N ILE A 14 -6.26 14.20 -9.84
CA ILE A 14 -5.91 14.34 -8.42
C ILE A 14 -4.73 13.40 -8.06
N LEU A 15 -4.80 12.13 -8.49
CA LEU A 15 -3.73 11.17 -8.26
C LEU A 15 -2.40 11.62 -8.88
N ASP A 16 -2.41 12.07 -10.13
CA ASP A 16 -1.19 12.48 -10.83
C ASP A 16 -0.51 13.69 -10.19
N ARG A 17 -1.26 14.58 -9.51
CA ARG A 17 -0.68 15.70 -8.75
C ARG A 17 0.01 15.29 -7.45
N MET A 18 -0.48 14.22 -6.83
CA MET A 18 -0.08 13.85 -5.47
C MET A 18 0.86 12.65 -5.42
N LYS A 19 0.88 11.82 -6.47
CA LYS A 19 1.57 10.53 -6.48
C LYS A 19 3.04 10.65 -6.09
N ASP A 20 3.77 11.65 -6.58
CA ASP A 20 5.22 11.76 -6.33
C ASP A 20 5.49 12.15 -4.88
N ALA A 21 4.69 13.07 -4.32
CA ALA A 21 4.78 13.47 -2.91
C ALA A 21 4.40 12.31 -1.96
N ILE A 22 3.43 11.48 -2.34
CA ILE A 22 3.04 10.30 -1.58
C ILE A 22 4.13 9.23 -1.67
N ASP A 23 4.67 8.98 -2.87
CA ASP A 23 5.67 7.94 -3.12
C ASP A 23 6.94 8.16 -2.29
N GLN A 24 7.35 9.42 -2.10
CA GLN A 24 8.46 9.81 -1.23
C GLN A 24 8.21 9.57 0.27
N ARG A 25 6.94 9.49 0.69
CA ARG A 25 6.55 9.26 2.10
C ARG A 25 6.25 7.80 2.40
N LEU A 26 5.99 6.99 1.37
CA LEU A 26 5.74 5.56 1.52
C LEU A 26 7.03 4.84 1.87
N ARG A 27 6.90 3.84 2.75
CA ARG A 27 7.96 2.89 3.05
C ARG A 27 8.35 2.11 1.79
N ASP A 28 9.62 1.76 1.65
CA ASP A 28 10.11 0.99 0.50
C ASP A 28 9.52 -0.42 0.43
N GLU A 29 9.13 -0.97 1.59
CA GLU A 29 8.45 -2.26 1.69
C GLU A 29 6.98 -2.19 1.25
N GLN A 30 6.41 -1.01 0.99
CA GLN A 30 5.06 -0.93 0.43
C GLN A 30 5.11 -1.23 -1.07
N ALA A 31 4.70 -2.42 -1.50
CA ALA A 31 4.60 -2.74 -2.93
C ALA A 31 3.21 -2.44 -3.53
N GLY A 32 2.16 -2.52 -2.71
CA GLY A 32 0.78 -2.34 -3.17
C GLY A 32 0.51 -0.92 -3.67
N PHE A 33 -0.14 -0.82 -4.84
CA PHE A 33 -0.55 0.44 -5.48
C PHE A 33 0.61 1.41 -5.82
N ARG A 34 1.87 0.94 -5.83
CA ARG A 34 3.03 1.72 -6.28
C ARG A 34 3.46 1.30 -7.68
N LYS A 35 3.88 2.29 -8.48
CA LYS A 35 4.40 2.06 -9.82
C LYS A 35 5.71 1.28 -9.71
N ASP A 36 5.92 0.32 -10.62
CA ASP A 36 7.16 -0.45 -10.75
C ASP A 36 7.54 -1.28 -9.50
N ARG A 37 6.59 -1.55 -8.59
CA ARG A 37 6.78 -2.41 -7.42
C ARG A 37 5.89 -3.65 -7.49
N SER A 38 6.41 -4.77 -7.00
CA SER A 38 5.73 -6.07 -6.95
C SER A 38 5.94 -6.73 -5.58
N CYS A 39 5.01 -7.61 -5.21
CA CYS A 39 5.12 -8.42 -3.99
C CYS A 39 6.12 -9.59 -4.13
N ASN A 40 6.66 -9.84 -5.33
CA ASN A 40 7.57 -10.96 -5.59
C ASN A 40 8.77 -10.98 -4.64
N ASP A 41 9.41 -9.83 -4.42
CA ASP A 41 10.58 -9.74 -3.53
C ASP A 41 10.19 -10.01 -2.07
N GLN A 42 8.99 -9.60 -1.65
CA GLN A 42 8.48 -9.82 -0.30
C GLN A 42 8.19 -11.31 -0.06
N ILE A 43 7.56 -11.97 -1.05
CA ILE A 43 7.31 -13.42 -1.03
C ILE A 43 8.64 -14.19 -1.00
N ALA A 44 9.59 -13.81 -1.86
CA ALA A 44 10.91 -14.43 -1.88
C ALA A 44 11.65 -14.26 -0.55
N THR A 45 11.62 -13.06 0.02
CA THR A 45 12.22 -12.77 1.33
C THR A 45 11.59 -13.60 2.44
N LEU A 46 10.25 -13.67 2.50
CA LEU A 46 9.55 -14.50 3.50
C LEU A 46 9.91 -15.98 3.33
N ARG A 47 9.99 -16.47 2.09
CA ARG A 47 10.40 -17.86 1.79
C ARG A 47 11.81 -18.14 2.32
N ILE A 48 12.77 -17.24 2.08
CA ILE A 48 14.15 -17.37 2.57
C ILE A 48 14.18 -17.42 4.10
N ILE A 49 13.44 -16.53 4.79
CA ILE A 49 13.37 -16.52 6.25
C ILE A 49 12.81 -17.85 6.79
N VAL A 50 11.74 -18.36 6.17
CA VAL A 50 11.16 -19.66 6.55
C VAL A 50 12.15 -20.80 6.35
N GLU A 51 12.86 -20.83 5.22
CA GLU A 51 13.85 -21.88 4.94
C GLU A 51 15.02 -21.85 5.94
N GLN A 52 15.60 -20.67 6.19
CA GLN A 52 16.72 -20.53 7.12
C GLN A 52 16.35 -20.90 8.56
N THR A 53 15.16 -20.49 9.02
CA THR A 53 14.71 -20.83 10.38
C THR A 53 14.47 -22.33 10.55
N MET A 54 14.02 -23.02 9.50
CA MET A 54 13.93 -24.48 9.47
C MET A 54 15.30 -25.15 9.52
N GLU A 55 16.27 -24.68 8.73
CA GLU A 55 17.63 -25.20 8.74
C GLU A 55 18.30 -25.06 10.12
N TRP A 56 18.06 -23.95 10.81
CA TRP A 56 18.70 -23.64 12.09
C TRP A 56 17.92 -24.18 13.29
N GLN A 57 16.80 -24.86 13.05
CA GLN A 57 15.86 -25.33 14.07
C GLN A 57 15.44 -24.23 15.05
N ALA A 58 15.33 -22.99 14.56
CA ALA A 58 14.95 -21.84 15.36
C ALA A 58 13.43 -21.60 15.29
N PRO A 59 12.80 -21.13 16.39
CA PRO A 59 11.38 -20.78 16.35
C PRO A 59 11.15 -19.55 15.47
N LEU A 60 10.15 -19.61 14.59
CA LEU A 60 9.69 -18.49 13.76
C LEU A 60 8.20 -18.22 14.05
N TYR A 61 7.85 -16.95 14.24
CA TYR A 61 6.48 -16.49 14.40
C TYR A 61 6.16 -15.47 13.30
N VAL A 62 5.06 -15.70 12.56
CA VAL A 62 4.60 -14.82 11.48
C VAL A 62 3.17 -14.41 11.76
N CYS A 63 2.87 -13.11 11.64
CA CYS A 63 1.52 -12.56 11.79
C CYS A 63 1.09 -11.91 10.48
N PHE A 64 -0.05 -12.36 9.94
CA PHE A 64 -0.70 -11.74 8.79
C PHE A 64 -1.82 -10.84 9.30
N VAL A 65 -1.72 -9.55 8.97
CA VAL A 65 -2.72 -8.53 9.35
C VAL A 65 -3.44 -8.11 8.08
N ASP A 66 -4.77 -8.20 8.11
CA ASP A 66 -5.64 -7.73 7.03
C ASP A 66 -6.76 -6.85 7.60
N PHE A 67 -7.19 -5.85 6.83
CA PHE A 67 -8.24 -4.91 7.24
C PHE A 67 -9.56 -5.28 6.57
N GLU A 68 -10.56 -5.65 7.37
CA GLU A 68 -11.91 -5.85 6.87
C GLU A 68 -12.45 -4.55 6.27
N LYS A 69 -12.87 -4.59 4.99
CA LYS A 69 -13.44 -3.45 4.26
C LYS A 69 -12.59 -2.19 4.35
N ALA A 70 -11.28 -2.32 4.12
CA ALA A 70 -10.28 -1.25 4.26
C ALA A 70 -10.67 0.11 3.63
N PHE A 71 -11.41 0.12 2.51
CA PHE A 71 -11.87 1.36 1.87
C PHE A 71 -13.16 1.94 2.46
N ASP A 72 -14.05 1.10 2.99
CA ASP A 72 -15.30 1.55 3.60
C ASP A 72 -15.09 2.06 5.03
N SER A 73 -14.01 1.62 5.70
CA SER A 73 -13.68 1.98 7.08
C SER A 73 -12.85 3.26 7.23
N ILE A 74 -12.48 3.92 6.12
CA ILE A 74 -11.67 5.14 6.15
C ILE A 74 -12.47 6.32 6.72
N ASP A 75 -11.95 6.96 7.77
CA ASP A 75 -12.50 8.23 8.27
C ASP A 75 -12.36 9.34 7.23
N ARG A 76 -13.49 9.89 6.80
CA ARG A 76 -13.53 10.91 5.73
C ARG A 76 -12.84 12.21 6.14
N LYS A 77 -12.88 12.60 7.43
CA LYS A 77 -12.23 13.84 7.89
C LYS A 77 -10.71 13.71 7.77
N SER A 78 -10.17 12.58 8.22
CA SER A 78 -8.75 12.23 8.11
C SER A 78 -8.30 12.16 6.65
N MET A 79 -9.11 11.55 5.78
CA MET A 79 -8.82 11.50 4.34
C MET A 79 -8.73 12.91 3.72
N TRP A 80 -9.68 13.80 4.00
CA TRP A 80 -9.63 15.17 3.49
C TRP A 80 -8.42 15.97 3.99
N ASN A 81 -8.04 15.79 5.26
CA ASN A 81 -6.84 16.41 5.81
C ASN A 81 -5.58 15.89 5.12
N PHE A 82 -5.50 14.59 4.84
CA PHE A 82 -4.39 14.00 4.10
C PHE A 82 -4.30 14.58 2.67
N LEU A 83 -5.44 14.67 1.97
CA LEU A 83 -5.48 15.24 0.62
C LEU A 83 -4.99 16.69 0.58
N ARG A 84 -5.38 17.52 1.56
CA ARG A 84 -4.90 18.91 1.67
C ARG A 84 -3.40 19.01 1.91
N ASN A 85 -2.84 18.09 2.69
CA ASN A 85 -1.40 18.09 3.04
C ASN A 85 -0.49 17.54 1.94
N CYS A 86 -1.05 16.80 0.98
CA CYS A 86 -0.29 16.16 -0.10
C CYS A 86 -0.57 16.78 -1.48
N GLY A 87 -1.71 17.47 -1.66
CA GLY A 87 -2.16 18.05 -2.93
C GLY A 87 -2.00 19.56 -3.03
N GLY A 88 -0.97 20.11 -2.38
CA GLY A 88 -0.52 21.50 -2.59
C GLY A 88 -0.13 21.76 -4.04
#